data_AF-A0A535E8J7-F1
#
_entry.id   AF-A0A535E8J7-F1
#
_cell.length_a   1.000
_cell.length_b   1.000
_cell.length_c   1.000
_cell.angle_alpha   90.00
_cell.angle_beta   90.00
_cell.angle_gamma   90.00
#
_symmetry.space_group_name_H-M   'P 1'
#
loop_
_entity.id
_entity.type
_entity.pdbx_description
1 polymer ?
#
loop_
_entity_poly.entity_id
_entity_poly.type
_entity_poly.pdbx_seq_one_letter_code
_entity_poly.pdbx_strand_id
1 'polypeptide(L)'
;MRSLVRLYPRRWRERYGDEFALVLRGTPPGPGTVLDVVRGALDAHAREARRGPLLRLGLLAVAAFVVGWLNLHTTDDVQPVAAALLLFGFGFGAHRPGRAWLFALALFAAVPLSGVWADAVSYRPEVLGHAPLYESIVALVPALLGAYTGAAVGWGVRQGRIPADGERRRP
;
A
#
# COMPACT_ATOMS: atom_id res chain seq x y z
N MET A 1 29.20 21.25 9.84
CA MET A 1 27.72 21.25 9.94
C MET A 1 26.99 20.75 8.70
N ARG A 2 27.55 20.83 7.48
CA ARG A 2 26.93 20.33 6.24
C ARG A 2 26.52 18.84 6.29
N SER A 3 27.22 18.03 7.08
CA SER A 3 26.90 16.61 7.30
C SER A 3 25.54 16.38 7.95
N LEU A 4 25.00 17.34 8.71
CA LEU A 4 23.68 17.21 9.36
C LEU A 4 22.53 17.23 8.35
N VAL A 5 22.69 17.91 7.21
CA VAL A 5 21.69 17.90 6.13
C VAL A 5 21.48 16.50 5.57
N ARG A 6 22.49 15.61 5.65
CA ARG A 6 22.35 14.21 5.22
C ARG A 6 21.38 13.39 6.07
N LEU A 7 21.06 13.83 7.29
CA LEU A 7 20.09 13.15 8.15
C LEU A 7 18.65 13.25 7.61
N TYR A 8 18.35 14.28 6.82
CA TYR A 8 17.02 14.47 6.23
C TYR A 8 16.77 13.50 5.06
N PRO A 9 15.51 13.15 4.75
CA PRO A 9 15.17 12.25 3.64
C PRO A 9 15.62 12.77 2.26
N ARG A 10 15.86 11.87 1.30
CA ARG A 10 16.44 12.22 -0.01
C ARG A 10 15.60 13.24 -0.79
N ARG A 11 14.27 13.04 -0.86
CA ARG A 11 13.33 13.97 -1.50
C ARG A 11 13.29 15.35 -0.85
N TRP A 12 13.40 15.39 0.47
CA TRP A 12 13.45 16.66 1.20
C TRP A 12 14.75 17.41 0.87
N ARG A 13 15.89 16.70 0.84
CA ARG A 13 17.20 17.28 0.48
C ARG A 13 17.23 17.78 -0.96
N GLU A 14 16.62 17.05 -1.89
CA GLU A 14 16.51 17.46 -3.29
C GLU A 14 15.72 18.77 -3.46
N ARG A 15 14.82 19.11 -2.53
CA ARG A 15 13.96 20.30 -2.62
C ARG A 15 14.45 21.48 -1.77
N TYR A 16 14.98 21.23 -0.57
CA TYR A 16 15.33 22.26 0.41
C TYR A 16 16.76 22.14 0.96
N GLY A 17 17.53 21.15 0.52
CA GLY A 17 18.83 20.82 1.11
C GLY A 17 19.85 21.94 0.98
N ASP A 18 19.88 22.61 -0.18
CA ASP A 18 20.84 23.69 -0.44
C ASP A 18 20.50 24.96 0.34
N GLU A 19 19.22 25.34 0.40
CA GLU A 19 18.73 26.47 1.20
C GLU A 19 19.00 26.25 2.69
N PHE A 20 18.67 25.07 3.22
CA PHE A 20 18.89 24.75 4.62
C PHE A 20 20.39 24.68 4.99
N ALA A 21 21.24 24.26 4.04
CA ALA A 21 22.68 24.27 4.22
C ALA A 21 23.23 25.71 4.35
N LEU A 22 22.60 26.71 3.72
CA LEU A 22 22.96 28.12 3.85
C LEU A 22 22.54 28.66 5.22
N VAL A 23 21.33 28.34 5.68
CA VAL A 23 20.85 28.72 7.03
C VAL A 23 21.76 28.16 8.13
N LEU A 24 22.18 26.91 8.00
CA LEU A 24 23.11 26.27 8.94
C LEU A 24 24.52 26.88 8.93
N ARG A 25 24.94 27.59 7.87
CA ARG A 25 26.22 28.31 7.86
C ARG A 25 26.16 29.61 8.66
N GLY A 26 24.99 30.25 8.72
CA GLY A 26 24.78 31.48 9.47
C GLY A 26 24.45 31.27 10.95
N THR A 27 24.24 30.03 11.39
CA THR A 27 23.82 29.72 12.76
C THR A 27 25.02 29.29 13.62
N PRO A 28 25.23 29.83 14.83
CA PRO A 28 26.32 29.43 15.70
C PRO A 28 26.21 27.94 16.09
N PRO A 29 27.31 27.16 16.04
CA PRO A 29 27.27 25.73 16.31
C PRO A 29 27.10 25.46 17.81
N GLY A 30 25.86 25.23 18.23
CA GLY A 30 25.50 24.80 19.59
C GLY A 30 24.93 23.38 19.64
N PRO A 31 25.08 22.66 20.76
CA PRO A 31 24.46 21.33 20.95
C PRO A 31 22.92 21.39 20.84
N GLY A 32 22.29 22.50 21.24
CA GLY A 32 20.87 22.73 21.04
C GLY A 32 20.47 22.77 19.56
N THR A 33 21.27 23.42 18.71
CA THR A 33 21.06 23.46 17.26
C THR A 33 21.18 22.06 16.65
N VAL A 34 22.13 21.26 17.12
CA VAL A 34 22.27 19.87 16.64
C VAL A 34 21.04 19.04 17.02
N LEU A 35 20.57 19.14 18.26
CA LEU A 35 19.36 18.43 18.72
C LEU A 35 18.10 18.83 17.94
N ASP A 36 17.92 20.13 17.68
CA ASP A 36 16.79 20.64 16.91
C ASP A 36 16.80 20.10 15.47
N VAL A 37 17.97 20.12 14.81
CA VAL A 37 18.15 19.58 13.45
C VAL A 37 17.90 18.07 13.41
N VAL A 38 18.35 17.32 14.42
CA VAL A 38 18.09 15.87 14.52
C VAL A 38 16.59 15.60 14.71
N ARG A 39 15.92 16.36 15.59
CA ARG A 39 14.47 16.24 15.82
C ARG A 39 13.68 16.55 14.54
N GLY A 40 14.05 17.60 13.82
CA GLY A 40 13.44 17.96 12.54
C GLY A 40 13.65 16.89 11.46
N ALA A 41 14.84 16.26 11.41
CA ALA A 41 15.11 15.16 10.50
C ALA A 41 14.23 13.93 10.81
N LEU A 42 14.08 13.57 12.09
CA LEU A 42 13.22 12.48 12.53
C LEU A 42 11.74 12.72 12.18
N ASP A 43 11.24 13.93 12.39
CA ASP A 43 9.86 14.28 12.04
C ASP A 43 9.64 14.25 10.51
N ALA A 44 10.61 14.72 9.73
CA ALA A 44 10.56 14.63 8.26
C ALA A 44 10.50 13.17 7.78
N HIS A 45 11.30 12.27 8.38
CA HIS A 45 11.22 10.82 8.11
C HIS A 45 9.86 10.24 8.52
N ALA A 46 9.32 10.62 9.68
CA ALA A 46 8.02 10.14 10.14
C ALA A 46 6.88 10.57 9.20
N ARG A 47 6.91 11.81 8.69
CA ARG A 47 5.92 12.30 7.71
C ARG A 47 6.03 11.60 6.37
N GLU A 48 7.24 11.30 5.90
CA GLU A 48 7.44 10.54 4.66
C GLU A 48 7.01 9.08 4.79
N ALA A 49 7.29 8.44 5.94
CA ALA A 49 6.83 7.09 6.27
C ALA A 49 5.29 7.00 6.36
N ARG A 50 4.64 8.01 6.96
CA ARG A 50 3.16 8.09 7.02
C ARG A 50 2.51 8.32 5.65
N ARG A 51 3.16 9.05 4.75
CA ARG A 51 2.59 9.43 3.43
C ARG A 51 2.66 8.36 2.34
N GLY A 52 3.37 7.24 2.54
CA GLY A 52 3.65 6.30 1.46
C GLY A 52 3.26 4.85 1.75
N PRO A 53 4.11 4.10 2.47
CA PRO A 53 3.92 2.66 2.67
C PRO A 53 2.94 2.32 3.78
N LEU A 54 2.96 3.01 4.93
CA LEU A 54 2.16 2.63 6.10
C LEU A 54 0.66 2.77 5.87
N LEU A 55 0.21 3.86 5.24
CA LEU A 55 -1.20 4.02 4.89
C LEU A 55 -1.68 2.94 3.92
N ARG A 56 -0.82 2.50 2.99
CA ARG A 56 -1.13 1.42 2.04
C ARG A 56 -1.18 0.07 2.72
N LEU A 57 -0.21 -0.22 3.59
CA LEU A 57 -0.19 -1.44 4.40
C LEU A 57 -1.39 -1.47 5.34
N GLY A 58 -1.76 -0.32 5.93
CA GLY A 58 -2.96 -0.17 6.74
C GLY A 58 -4.23 -0.43 5.93
N LEU A 59 -4.36 0.15 4.74
CA LEU A 59 -5.50 -0.10 3.86
C LEU A 59 -5.59 -1.57 3.42
N LEU A 60 -4.44 -2.18 3.11
CA LEU A 60 -4.36 -3.60 2.75
C LEU A 60 -4.73 -4.48 3.94
N ALA A 61 -4.26 -4.15 5.15
CA ALA A 61 -4.60 -4.87 6.37
C ALA A 61 -6.10 -4.77 6.68
N VAL A 62 -6.70 -3.58 6.50
CA VAL A 62 -8.16 -3.41 6.64
C VAL A 62 -8.91 -4.23 5.59
N ALA A 63 -8.49 -4.21 4.32
CA ALA A 63 -9.12 -5.01 3.27
C ALA A 63 -9.00 -6.52 3.57
N ALA A 64 -7.82 -6.99 3.98
CA ALA A 64 -7.58 -8.36 4.38
C ALA A 64 -8.45 -8.77 5.59
N PHE A 65 -8.58 -7.89 6.58
CA PHE A 65 -9.45 -8.10 7.72
C PHE A 65 -10.93 -8.22 7.32
N VAL A 66 -11.42 -7.32 6.47
CA VAL A 66 -12.80 -7.36 5.96
C VAL A 66 -13.06 -8.66 5.19
N VAL A 67 -12.14 -9.07 4.32
CA VAL A 67 -12.25 -10.33 3.57
C VAL A 67 -12.29 -11.53 4.51
N GLY A 68 -11.37 -11.60 5.49
CA GLY A 68 -11.36 -12.67 6.49
C GLY A 68 -12.62 -12.68 7.37
N TRP A 69 -13.11 -11.51 7.76
CA TRP A 69 -14.36 -11.38 8.52
C TRP A 69 -15.57 -11.89 7.74
N LEU A 70 -15.71 -11.48 6.48
CA LEU A 70 -16.78 -11.95 5.58
C LEU A 70 -16.69 -13.46 5.38
N ASN A 71 -15.48 -14.01 5.21
CA ASN A 71 -15.28 -15.45 5.09
C ASN A 71 -15.76 -16.22 6.34
N LEU A 72 -15.57 -15.66 7.52
CA LEU A 72 -16.01 -16.28 8.78
C LEU A 72 -17.51 -16.10 9.07
N HIS A 73 -18.15 -15.03 8.55
CA HIS A 73 -19.56 -14.70 8.85
C HIS A 73 -20.53 -15.07 7.73
N THR A 74 -20.03 -15.39 6.54
CA THR A 74 -20.84 -15.75 5.37
C THR A 74 -20.47 -17.15 4.89
N THR A 75 -20.61 -18.13 5.77
CA THR A 75 -20.17 -19.52 5.52
C THR A 75 -20.96 -20.18 4.38
N ASP A 76 -22.23 -19.80 4.17
CA ASP A 76 -23.11 -20.42 3.16
C ASP A 76 -23.04 -19.75 1.79
N ASP A 77 -22.35 -18.62 1.66
CA ASP A 77 -22.34 -17.84 0.41
C ASP A 77 -20.94 -17.27 0.10
N VAL A 78 -20.36 -17.76 -1.00
CA VAL A 78 -19.05 -17.31 -1.50
C VAL A 78 -19.11 -15.95 -2.19
N GLN A 79 -20.30 -15.46 -2.53
CA GLN A 79 -20.48 -14.25 -3.33
C GLN A 79 -19.96 -12.97 -2.63
N PRO A 80 -20.21 -12.72 -1.33
CA PRO A 80 -19.73 -11.49 -0.69
C PRO A 80 -18.20 -11.44 -0.59
N VAL A 81 -17.57 -12.60 -0.34
CA VAL A 81 -16.11 -12.73 -0.33
C VAL A 81 -15.54 -12.44 -1.72
N ALA A 82 -16.10 -13.07 -2.77
CA ALA A 82 -15.68 -12.83 -4.15
C ALA A 82 -15.87 -11.37 -4.57
N ALA A 83 -16.99 -10.73 -4.19
CA ALA A 83 -17.26 -9.32 -4.47
C ALA A 83 -16.25 -8.40 -3.78
N ALA A 84 -15.93 -8.66 -2.51
CA ALA A 84 -14.90 -7.91 -1.78
C ALA A 84 -13.52 -8.05 -2.44
N LEU A 85 -13.14 -9.27 -2.82
CA LEU A 85 -11.88 -9.54 -3.52
C LEU A 85 -11.80 -8.81 -4.87
N LEU A 86 -12.89 -8.79 -5.63
CA LEU A 86 -12.99 -8.04 -6.89
C LEU A 86 -12.82 -6.53 -6.66
N LEU A 87 -13.57 -5.96 -5.71
CA LEU A 87 -13.55 -4.51 -5.43
C LEU A 87 -12.19 -4.04 -4.92
N PHE A 88 -11.64 -4.73 -3.91
CA PHE A 88 -10.34 -4.38 -3.35
C PHE A 88 -9.22 -4.64 -4.36
N GLY A 89 -9.25 -5.79 -5.05
CA GLY A 89 -8.31 -6.09 -6.13
C GLY A 89 -8.30 -5.01 -7.19
N PHE A 90 -9.47 -4.61 -7.69
CA PHE A 90 -9.63 -3.53 -8.67
C PHE A 90 -9.07 -2.20 -8.19
N GLY A 91 -9.44 -1.77 -6.97
CA GLY A 91 -8.96 -0.51 -6.40
C GLY A 91 -7.43 -0.46 -6.28
N PHE A 92 -6.83 -1.53 -5.75
CA PHE A 92 -5.37 -1.62 -5.62
C PHE A 92 -4.66 -1.73 -6.97
N GLY A 93 -5.22 -2.50 -7.91
CA GLY A 93 -4.72 -2.66 -9.28
C GLY A 93 -4.70 -1.32 -10.04
N ALA A 94 -5.80 -0.58 -10.00
CA ALA A 94 -5.91 0.75 -10.64
C ALA A 94 -4.91 1.74 -10.05
N HIS A 95 -4.71 1.71 -8.74
CA HIS A 95 -3.75 2.58 -8.08
C HIS A 95 -2.29 2.24 -8.47
N ARG A 96 -1.92 0.95 -8.50
CA ARG A 96 -0.53 0.47 -8.70
C ARG A 96 -0.47 -0.74 -9.65
N PRO A 97 -0.61 -0.52 -10.97
CA PRO A 97 -0.72 -1.59 -11.96
C PRO A 97 0.53 -2.47 -12.01
N GLY A 98 1.72 -1.89 -11.87
CA GLY A 98 2.99 -2.64 -11.85
C GLY A 98 3.19 -3.55 -10.63
N ARG A 99 2.31 -3.51 -9.62
CA ARG A 99 2.33 -4.39 -8.43
C ARG A 99 0.98 -5.03 -8.15
N ALA A 100 0.06 -5.04 -9.10
CA ALA A 100 -1.30 -5.57 -8.92
C ALA A 100 -1.29 -7.03 -8.42
N TRP A 101 -0.37 -7.85 -8.94
CA TRP A 101 -0.21 -9.25 -8.55
C TRP A 101 0.11 -9.44 -7.05
N LEU A 102 0.89 -8.54 -6.44
CA LEU A 102 1.20 -8.61 -5.01
C LEU A 102 -0.03 -8.38 -4.14
N PHE A 103 -0.92 -7.48 -4.54
CA PHE A 103 -2.15 -7.21 -3.81
C PHE A 103 -3.14 -8.38 -3.94
N ALA A 104 -3.23 -9.00 -5.12
CA ALA A 104 -4.03 -10.20 -5.31
C ALA A 104 -3.53 -11.34 -4.42
N LEU A 105 -2.21 -11.57 -4.36
CA LEU A 105 -1.62 -12.58 -3.46
C LEU A 105 -1.87 -12.27 -1.99
N ALA A 106 -1.76 -11.01 -1.57
CA ALA A 106 -2.01 -10.62 -0.18
C ALA A 106 -3.47 -10.81 0.22
N LEU A 107 -4.42 -10.45 -0.66
CA LEU A 107 -5.85 -10.66 -0.44
C LEU A 107 -6.21 -12.14 -0.44
N PHE A 108 -5.63 -12.94 -1.35
CA PHE A 108 -5.78 -14.39 -1.36
C PHE A 108 -5.25 -15.00 -0.06
N ALA A 109 -4.05 -14.61 0.39
CA ALA A 109 -3.44 -15.13 1.62
C ALA A 109 -4.27 -14.82 2.87
N ALA A 110 -5.05 -13.73 2.87
CA ALA A 110 -5.94 -13.39 3.98
C ALA A 110 -6.98 -14.48 4.27
N VAL A 111 -7.45 -15.20 3.25
CA VAL A 111 -8.47 -16.25 3.38
C VAL A 111 -7.97 -17.44 4.22
N PRO A 112 -6.91 -18.18 3.84
CA PRO A 112 -6.41 -19.28 4.66
C PRO A 112 -5.83 -18.80 5.99
N LEU A 113 -5.22 -17.60 6.05
CA LEU A 113 -4.68 -17.05 7.28
C LEU A 113 -5.78 -16.78 8.32
N SER A 114 -6.97 -16.35 7.87
CA SER A 114 -8.12 -16.15 8.75
C SER A 114 -8.61 -17.45 9.38
N GLY A 115 -8.56 -18.57 8.64
CA GLY A 115 -8.89 -19.90 9.15
C GLY A 115 -7.90 -20.36 10.22
N VAL A 116 -6.60 -20.26 9.95
CA VAL A 116 -5.54 -20.58 10.92
C VAL A 116 -5.66 -19.72 12.19
N TRP A 117 -6.01 -18.44 12.04
CA TRP A 117 -6.24 -17.54 13.18
C TRP A 117 -7.47 -17.95 14.00
N ALA A 118 -8.59 -18.30 13.36
CA ALA A 118 -9.79 -18.76 14.04
C ALA A 118 -9.51 -20.03 14.87
N ASP A 119 -8.78 -20.99 14.28
CA ASP A 119 -8.33 -22.21 14.98
C ASP A 119 -7.44 -21.88 16.18
N ALA A 120 -6.47 -20.96 16.00
CA ALA A 120 -5.55 -20.56 17.06
C ALA A 120 -6.25 -19.89 18.25
N VAL A 121 -7.33 -19.13 18.01
CA VAL A 121 -8.10 -18.44 19.06
C VAL A 121 -9.19 -19.35 19.65
N SER A 122 -9.25 -20.63 19.25
CA SER A 122 -10.31 -21.57 19.65
C SER A 122 -11.71 -21.08 19.30
N TYR A 123 -11.81 -20.18 18.31
CA TYR A 123 -13.09 -19.74 17.77
C TYR A 123 -13.61 -20.86 16.89
N ARG A 124 -14.46 -21.70 17.45
CA ARG A 124 -15.17 -22.75 16.71
C ARG A 124 -16.51 -22.18 16.26
N PRO A 125 -16.64 -21.62 15.05
CA PRO A 125 -17.96 -21.52 14.45
C PRO A 125 -18.50 -22.95 14.40
N GLU A 126 -19.70 -23.19 14.91
CA GLU A 126 -20.30 -24.50 15.18
C GLU A 126 -20.48 -25.41 13.93
N VAL A 127 -19.93 -25.03 12.77
CA VAL A 127 -20.20 -25.59 11.44
C VAL A 127 -18.93 -25.85 10.59
N LEU A 128 -17.71 -25.82 11.15
CA LEU A 128 -16.49 -26.12 10.36
C LEU A 128 -16.31 -27.63 10.08
N GLY A 129 -17.12 -28.17 9.16
CA GLY A 129 -16.71 -29.30 8.35
C GLY A 129 -15.64 -28.81 7.37
N HIS A 130 -14.38 -29.23 7.57
CA HIS A 130 -13.24 -29.10 6.65
C HIS A 130 -13.50 -28.18 5.43
N ALA A 131 -13.23 -26.88 5.56
CA ALA A 131 -13.26 -25.96 4.42
C ALA A 131 -12.26 -26.50 3.37
N PRO A 132 -12.70 -27.06 2.25
CA PRO A 132 -11.78 -27.80 1.41
C PRO A 132 -10.92 -26.79 0.65
N LEU A 133 -9.66 -27.14 0.41
CA LEU A 133 -8.69 -26.33 -0.33
C LEU A 133 -9.25 -25.71 -1.63
N TYR A 134 -10.29 -26.32 -2.22
CA TYR A 134 -11.02 -25.80 -3.37
C TYR A 134 -11.58 -24.38 -3.13
N GLU A 135 -12.14 -24.06 -1.96
CA GLU A 135 -12.76 -22.76 -1.69
C GLU A 135 -11.72 -21.64 -1.72
N SER A 136 -10.55 -21.90 -1.13
CA SER A 136 -9.41 -20.99 -1.18
C SER A 136 -8.94 -20.78 -2.63
N ILE A 137 -8.81 -21.85 -3.42
CA ILE A 137 -8.38 -21.77 -4.83
C ILE A 137 -9.40 -20.99 -5.67
N VAL A 138 -10.71 -21.19 -5.45
CA VAL A 138 -11.76 -20.47 -6.17
C VAL A 138 -11.72 -18.98 -5.84
N ALA A 139 -11.39 -18.59 -4.60
CA ALA A 139 -11.22 -17.20 -4.21
C ALA A 139 -10.04 -16.48 -4.90
N LEU A 140 -9.06 -17.21 -5.42
CA LEU A 140 -7.93 -16.62 -6.16
C LEU A 140 -8.38 -15.98 -7.48
N VAL A 141 -9.37 -16.58 -8.15
CA VAL A 141 -9.88 -16.12 -9.45
C VAL A 141 -10.44 -14.69 -9.39
N PRO A 142 -11.41 -14.36 -8.51
CA PRO A 142 -11.92 -12.99 -8.39
C PRO A 142 -10.85 -11.99 -7.92
N ALA A 143 -9.92 -12.39 -7.05
CA ALA A 143 -8.83 -11.52 -6.60
C ALA A 143 -7.90 -11.11 -7.76
N LEU A 144 -7.50 -12.07 -8.59
CA LEU A 144 -6.67 -11.82 -9.77
C LEU A 144 -7.44 -11.02 -10.83
N LEU A 145 -8.68 -11.39 -11.13
CA LEU A 145 -9.52 -10.67 -12.08
C LEU A 145 -9.66 -9.20 -11.69
N GLY A 146 -10.05 -8.92 -10.44
CA GLY A 146 -10.15 -7.55 -9.94
C GLY A 146 -8.83 -6.80 -10.11
N ALA A 147 -7.72 -7.38 -9.65
CA ALA A 147 -6.40 -6.75 -9.71
C ALA A 147 -5.94 -6.43 -11.14
N TYR A 148 -6.10 -7.34 -12.09
CA TYR A 148 -5.69 -7.12 -13.47
C TYR A 148 -6.61 -6.17 -14.22
N THR A 149 -7.93 -6.25 -14.02
CA THR A 149 -8.88 -5.29 -14.60
C THR A 149 -8.59 -3.88 -14.08
N GLY A 150 -8.35 -3.73 -12.78
CA GLY A 150 -7.93 -2.48 -12.19
C GLY A 150 -6.62 -1.98 -12.81
N ALA A 151 -5.62 -2.84 -12.94
CA ALA A 151 -4.33 -2.49 -13.52
C ALA A 151 -4.45 -1.98 -14.97
N ALA A 152 -5.26 -2.64 -15.79
CA ALA A 152 -5.52 -2.24 -17.17
C ALA A 152 -6.14 -0.83 -17.26
N VAL A 153 -7.18 -0.57 -16.45
CA VAL A 153 -7.80 0.77 -16.34
C VAL A 153 -6.78 1.80 -15.86
N GLY A 154 -6.00 1.46 -14.83
CA GLY A 154 -4.97 2.32 -14.27
C GLY A 154 -3.84 2.63 -15.26
N TRP A 155 -3.55 1.75 -16.22
CA TRP A 155 -2.61 2.03 -17.31
C TRP A 155 -3.22 2.94 -18.37
N GLY A 156 -4.44 2.67 -18.83
CA GLY A 156 -5.15 3.50 -19.82
C GLY A 156 -5.27 4.96 -19.39
N VAL A 157 -5.66 5.21 -18.13
CA VAL A 157 -5.77 6.58 -17.57
C VAL A 157 -4.41 7.29 -17.51
N ARG A 158 -3.31 6.56 -17.31
CA ARG A 158 -1.96 7.15 -17.26
C ARG A 158 -1.43 7.47 -18.66
N GLN A 159 -1.71 6.62 -19.64
CA GLN A 159 -1.31 6.87 -21.04
C GLN A 159 -2.04 8.08 -21.64
N GLY A 160 -3.33 8.26 -21.33
CA GLY A 160 -4.10 9.43 -21.78
C GLY A 160 -3.68 10.78 -21.17
N ARG A 161 -2.77 10.80 -20.19
CA ARG A 161 -2.23 12.04 -19.59
C ARG A 161 -0.90 12.49 -20.19
N ILE A 162 -0.31 11.72 -21.11
CA ILE A 162 0.87 12.17 -21.86
C ILE A 162 0.35 13.10 -22.96
N PRO A 163 0.63 14.42 -22.94
CA PRO A 163 0.26 15.30 -24.02
C PRO A 163 0.96 14.82 -25.30
N ALA A 164 0.24 14.78 -26.41
CA ALA A 164 0.81 14.58 -27.73
C ALA A 164 1.65 15.81 -28.13
N ASP A 165 2.78 16.05 -27.45
CA ASP A 165 3.76 17.08 -27.80
C ASP A 165 4.65 16.62 -28.97
N GLY A 166 4.02 16.06 -30.01
CA GLY A 166 4.69 15.55 -31.21
C GLY A 166 4.49 16.41 -32.45
N GLU A 167 3.62 17.43 -32.43
CA GLU A 167 3.11 18.02 -33.68
C GLU A 167 3.38 19.53 -33.85
N ARG A 168 4.48 20.04 -33.25
CA ARG A 168 4.95 21.43 -33.50
C ARG A 168 6.44 21.56 -33.85
N ARG A 169 7.00 20.59 -34.58
CA ARG A 169 8.25 20.80 -35.32
C ARG A 169 8.17 20.13 -36.68
N ARG A 170 7.44 20.78 -37.60
CA ARG A 170 7.77 20.68 -39.03
C ARG A 170 8.50 21.96 -39.43
N PRO A 171 9.61 21.84 -40.17
CA PRO A 171 10.53 22.93 -40.51
C PRO A 171 9.89 23.97 -41.42
#